data_AF-A0A165ZEY4-F1
#
_entry.id   AF-A0A165ZEY4-F1
#
_cell.length_a   1.000
_cell.length_b   1.000
_cell.length_c   1.000
_cell.angle_alpha   90.00
_cell.angle_beta   90.00
_cell.angle_gamma   90.00
#
_symmetry.space_group_name_H-M   'P 1'
#
loop_
_entity.id
_entity.type
_entity.pdbx_description
1 polymer ?
#
loop_
_entity_poly.entity_id
_entity_poly.type
_entity_poly.pdbx_seq_one_letter_code
_entity_poly.pdbx_strand_id
1 'polypeptide(L)'
;IAGKDIVRILKTARQLQVLEILDYEPKFISDDFLQAFAQLGPSGIPVLCPNLQTICFRVPSDTELASFALALHTRGSSGTQNRLKTVTILCRASEKASAEETLQTSAWLDQLRDAGIDMQLGDLTSYVAWE
;
A
#
# COMPACT_ATOMS: atom_id res chain seq x y z
N ILE A 1 -15.62 4.46 -2.14
CA ILE A 1 -15.70 4.01 -3.57
C ILE A 1 -15.48 2.50 -3.60
N ALA A 2 -16.18 1.73 -4.45
CA ALA A 2 -15.98 0.28 -4.54
C ALA A 2 -14.63 -0.08 -5.21
N GLY A 3 -14.03 -1.21 -4.87
CA GLY A 3 -12.68 -1.61 -5.35
C GLY A 3 -12.49 -1.53 -6.87
N LYS A 4 -13.49 -1.98 -7.66
CA LYS A 4 -13.46 -1.94 -9.13
C LYS A 4 -13.40 -0.53 -9.71
N ASP A 5 -14.06 0.43 -9.08
CA ASP A 5 -14.05 1.82 -9.53
C ASP A 5 -12.68 2.47 -9.29
N ILE A 6 -12.06 2.18 -8.14
CA ILE A 6 -10.70 2.63 -7.84
C ILE A 6 -9.70 2.05 -8.83
N VAL A 7 -9.79 0.75 -9.14
CA VAL A 7 -8.94 0.13 -10.16
C VAL A 7 -9.08 0.84 -11.51
N ARG A 8 -10.30 1.19 -11.92
CA ARG A 8 -10.53 1.92 -13.18
C ARG A 8 -9.88 3.30 -13.17
N ILE A 9 -10.03 4.05 -12.07
CA ILE A 9 -9.40 5.37 -11.91
C ILE A 9 -7.87 5.24 -11.97
N LEU A 10 -7.31 4.34 -11.17
CA LEU A 10 -5.86 4.14 -11.05
C LEU A 10 -5.20 3.58 -12.33
N LYS A 11 -5.94 2.85 -13.17
CA LYS A 11 -5.48 2.45 -14.52
C LYS A 11 -5.21 3.67 -15.42
N THR A 12 -5.99 4.73 -15.27
CA THR A 12 -5.82 5.97 -16.06
C THR A 12 -4.79 6.92 -15.45
N ALA A 13 -4.53 6.81 -14.14
CA ALA A 13 -3.62 7.67 -13.38
C ALA A 13 -2.14 7.25 -13.54
N ARG A 14 -1.63 7.14 -14.78
CA ARG A 14 -0.26 6.62 -15.04
C ARG A 14 0.86 7.50 -14.50
N GLN A 15 0.60 8.79 -14.29
CA GLN A 15 1.57 9.75 -13.74
C GLN A 15 1.49 9.89 -12.22
N LEU A 16 0.57 9.14 -11.56
CA LEU A 16 0.41 9.20 -10.12
C LEU A 16 1.69 8.73 -9.42
N GLN A 17 2.25 9.57 -8.56
CA GLN A 17 3.43 9.27 -7.76
C GLN A 17 3.09 8.99 -6.30
N VAL A 18 2.04 9.63 -5.78
CA VAL A 18 1.57 9.47 -4.40
C VAL A 18 0.10 9.11 -4.43
N LEU A 19 -0.27 8.06 -3.71
CA LEU A 19 -1.66 7.65 -3.50
C LEU A 19 -1.97 7.73 -2.00
N GLU A 20 -2.83 8.67 -1.64
CA GLU A 20 -3.27 8.87 -0.25
C GLU A 20 -4.73 8.45 -0.12
N ILE A 21 -5.01 7.65 0.89
CA ILE A 21 -6.35 7.11 1.13
C ILE A 21 -6.67 7.26 2.62
N LEU A 22 -7.27 8.41 2.93
CA LEU A 22 -7.52 8.85 4.31
C LEU A 22 -8.91 8.45 4.83
N ASP A 23 -9.72 7.79 3.99
CA ASP A 23 -11.05 7.27 4.35
C ASP A 23 -10.97 6.36 5.58
N TYR A 24 -11.95 6.48 6.48
CA TYR A 24 -12.11 5.55 7.59
C TYR A 24 -12.64 4.22 7.06
N GLU A 25 -11.92 3.12 7.32
CA GLU A 25 -12.17 1.78 6.73
C GLU A 25 -12.14 1.79 5.20
N PRO A 26 -10.95 1.95 4.61
CA PRO A 26 -10.83 1.94 3.17
C PRO A 26 -11.26 0.58 2.59
N LYS A 27 -12.46 0.51 1.99
CA LYS A 27 -12.93 -0.66 1.23
C LYS A 27 -12.09 -0.94 -0.04
N PHE A 28 -11.01 -0.19 -0.26
CA PHE A 28 -10.20 -0.29 -1.46
C PHE A 28 -9.20 -1.44 -1.42
N ILE A 29 -8.72 -1.89 -0.25
CA ILE A 29 -7.85 -3.09 -0.13
C ILE A 29 -8.71 -4.35 -0.25
N SER A 30 -9.46 -4.40 -1.33
CA SER A 30 -10.27 -5.53 -1.76
C SER A 30 -9.41 -6.47 -2.60
N ASP A 31 -9.83 -7.73 -2.70
CA ASP A 31 -9.15 -8.73 -3.54
C ASP A 31 -8.98 -8.25 -5.00
N ASP A 32 -10.00 -7.61 -5.56
CA ASP A 32 -9.96 -7.02 -6.91
C ASP A 32 -8.82 -5.99 -7.05
N PHE A 33 -8.66 -5.12 -6.05
CA PHE A 33 -7.59 -4.12 -6.04
C PHE A 33 -6.24 -4.80 -5.87
N LEU A 34 -6.09 -5.70 -4.90
CA LEU A 34 -4.83 -6.39 -4.62
C LEU A 34 -4.33 -7.17 -5.84
N GLN A 35 -5.24 -7.90 -6.50
CA GLN A 35 -4.94 -8.63 -7.72
C GLN A 35 -4.51 -7.68 -8.84
N ALA A 36 -5.25 -6.59 -9.08
CA ALA A 36 -4.89 -5.61 -10.11
C ALA A 36 -3.59 -4.85 -9.78
N PHE A 37 -3.32 -4.64 -8.49
CA PHE A 37 -2.17 -3.88 -8.01
C PHE A 37 -0.86 -4.67 -8.13
N ALA A 38 -0.94 -6.00 -7.95
CA ALA A 38 0.16 -6.94 -8.14
C ALA A 38 0.48 -7.23 -9.62
N GLN A 39 -0.45 -6.93 -10.55
CA GLN A 39 -0.26 -7.26 -11.97
C GLN A 39 0.89 -6.49 -12.62
N LEU A 40 1.71 -7.25 -13.34
CA LEU A 40 2.83 -6.75 -14.14
C LEU A 40 2.48 -6.91 -15.62
N GLY A 41 2.86 -5.91 -16.43
CA GLY A 41 2.84 -6.01 -17.88
C GLY A 41 3.99 -6.88 -18.40
N PRO A 42 4.02 -7.17 -19.71
CA PRO A 42 5.02 -8.05 -20.33
C PRO A 42 6.48 -7.60 -20.13
N SER A 43 6.71 -6.30 -19.90
CA SER A 43 8.02 -5.71 -19.64
C SER A 43 8.40 -5.65 -18.15
N GLY A 44 7.62 -6.28 -17.27
CA GLY A 44 7.83 -6.20 -15.81
C GLY A 44 7.43 -4.85 -15.19
N ILE A 45 6.77 -3.98 -15.95
CA ILE A 45 6.23 -2.70 -15.46
C ILE A 45 4.88 -2.97 -14.79
N PRO A 46 4.62 -2.47 -13.56
CA PRO A 46 3.31 -2.61 -12.95
C PRO A 46 2.18 -1.99 -13.80
N VAL A 47 1.08 -2.72 -13.97
CA VAL A 47 -0.06 -2.27 -14.80
C VAL A 47 -0.76 -1.08 -14.15
N LEU A 48 -0.98 -1.16 -12.83
CA LEU A 48 -1.59 -0.10 -12.05
C LEU A 48 -0.54 0.90 -11.54
N CYS A 49 -0.74 2.19 -11.80
CA CYS A 49 0.12 3.28 -11.34
C CYS A 49 1.63 2.98 -11.48
N PRO A 50 2.16 2.83 -12.72
CA PRO A 50 3.55 2.42 -12.94
C PRO A 50 4.59 3.38 -12.32
N ASN A 51 4.23 4.64 -12.11
CA ASN A 51 5.10 5.67 -11.53
C ASN A 51 4.89 5.91 -10.04
N LEU A 52 4.07 5.10 -9.38
CA LEU A 52 3.77 5.22 -7.95
C LEU A 52 5.03 5.00 -7.13
N GLN A 53 5.30 5.93 -6.21
CA GLN A 53 6.46 5.94 -5.32
C GLN A 53 6.05 5.79 -3.86
N THR A 54 4.89 6.35 -3.50
CA THR A 54 4.39 6.37 -2.13
C THR A 54 2.92 5.98 -2.08
N ILE A 55 2.56 5.12 -1.13
CA ILE A 55 1.18 4.87 -0.74
C ILE A 55 1.03 5.24 0.73
N CYS A 56 0.00 6.00 1.04
CA CYS A 56 -0.37 6.36 2.40
C CYS A 56 -1.83 5.96 2.60
N PHE A 57 -2.13 5.18 3.64
CA PHE A 57 -3.50 4.75 3.88
C PHE A 57 -3.78 4.48 5.35
N ARG A 58 -5.02 4.70 5.74
CA ARG A 58 -5.50 4.40 7.09
C ARG A 58 -5.90 2.93 7.21
N VAL A 59 -5.56 2.29 8.32
CA VAL A 59 -5.87 0.88 8.56
C VAL A 59 -6.58 0.71 9.91
N PRO A 60 -7.76 0.09 9.97
CA PRO A 60 -8.38 -0.38 11.22
C PRO A 60 -7.47 -1.38 11.95
N SER A 61 -7.53 -1.39 13.28
CA SER A 61 -6.68 -2.25 14.14
C SER A 61 -6.68 -3.74 13.77
N ASP A 62 -7.75 -4.23 13.13
CA ASP A 62 -7.96 -5.67 12.88
C ASP A 62 -7.74 -6.06 11.41
N THR A 63 -7.13 -5.17 10.62
CA THR A 63 -6.97 -5.41 9.18
C THR A 63 -5.83 -6.37 8.90
N GLU A 64 -6.14 -7.46 8.20
CA GLU A 64 -5.13 -8.39 7.73
C GLU A 64 -4.30 -7.78 6.59
N LEU A 65 -3.02 -7.48 6.87
CA LEU A 65 -2.10 -6.88 5.90
C LEU A 65 -1.34 -7.91 5.05
N ALA A 66 -1.47 -9.21 5.34
CA ALA A 66 -0.72 -10.25 4.65
C ALA A 66 -0.97 -10.28 3.14
N SER A 67 -2.24 -10.18 2.72
CA SER A 67 -2.61 -10.15 1.29
C SER A 67 -2.09 -8.88 0.59
N PHE A 68 -2.07 -7.75 1.31
CA PHE A 68 -1.49 -6.51 0.80
C PHE A 68 0.03 -6.60 0.66
N ALA A 69 0.70 -7.16 1.67
CA ALA A 69 2.14 -7.43 1.61
C ALA A 69 2.51 -8.38 0.47
N LEU A 70 1.71 -9.42 0.23
CA LEU A 70 1.91 -10.33 -0.90
C LEU A 70 1.78 -9.61 -2.26
N ALA A 71 0.80 -8.71 -2.39
CA ALA A 71 0.64 -7.91 -3.60
C ALA A 71 1.84 -6.97 -3.82
N LEU A 72 2.33 -6.33 -2.75
CA LEU A 72 3.52 -5.49 -2.77
C LEU A 72 4.78 -6.26 -3.15
N HIS A 73 4.99 -7.43 -2.55
CA HIS A 73 6.14 -8.30 -2.85
C HIS A 73 6.13 -8.75 -4.30
N THR A 74 4.98 -9.23 -4.81
CA THR A 74 4.83 -9.64 -6.21
C THR A 74 5.17 -8.49 -7.16
N ARG A 75 4.61 -7.30 -6.87
CA ARG A 75 4.85 -6.08 -7.63
C ARG A 75 6.31 -5.65 -7.61
N GLY A 76 6.99 -5.78 -6.48
CA GLY A 76 8.38 -5.36 -6.24
C GLY A 76 9.43 -6.44 -6.45
N SER A 77 9.05 -7.60 -6.99
CA SER A 77 9.95 -8.75 -7.16
C SER A 77 11.12 -8.44 -8.11
N SER A 78 12.17 -9.25 -8.05
CA SER A 78 13.38 -9.04 -8.86
C SER A 78 13.06 -9.03 -10.36
N GLY A 79 13.65 -8.09 -11.09
CA GLY A 79 13.41 -7.90 -12.52
C GLY A 79 12.18 -7.05 -12.86
N THR A 80 11.43 -6.60 -11.86
CA THR A 80 10.34 -5.63 -12.06
C THR A 80 10.86 -4.20 -12.15
N GLN A 81 10.12 -3.34 -12.87
CA GLN A 81 10.37 -1.90 -12.91
C GLN A 81 9.52 -1.15 -11.87
N ASN A 82 9.34 -1.73 -10.69
CA ASN A 82 8.56 -1.13 -9.62
C ASN A 82 9.24 0.12 -9.05
N ARG A 83 8.49 1.22 -8.99
CA ARG A 83 8.94 2.49 -8.42
C ARG A 83 8.45 2.74 -6.99
N LEU A 84 7.55 1.90 -6.47
CA LEU A 84 7.03 2.05 -5.12
C LEU A 84 8.15 1.79 -4.12
N LYS A 85 8.41 2.77 -3.26
CA LYS A 85 9.46 2.73 -2.25
C LYS A 85 8.93 2.90 -0.83
N THR A 86 7.83 3.64 -0.67
CA THR A 86 7.34 3.97 0.65
C THR A 86 5.88 3.58 0.79
N VAL A 87 5.58 2.90 1.90
CA VAL A 87 4.23 2.57 2.30
C VAL A 87 4.02 3.05 3.74
N THR A 88 3.14 4.03 3.91
CA THR A 88 2.81 4.59 5.22
C THR A 88 1.42 4.12 5.64
N ILE A 89 1.36 3.45 6.78
CA ILE A 89 0.11 3.08 7.43
C ILE A 89 -0.20 4.14 8.48
N LEU A 90 -1.30 4.87 8.29
CA LEU A 90 -1.77 5.89 9.22
C LEU A 90 -2.64 5.23 10.31
N CYS A 91 -2.23 5.41 11.56
CA CYS A 91 -2.95 4.94 12.73
C CYS A 91 -3.30 6.11 13.65
N ARG A 92 -4.34 5.95 14.48
CA ARG A 92 -4.50 6.85 15.64
C ARG A 92 -3.42 6.56 16.67
N ALA A 93 -3.11 7.55 17.50
CA ALA A 93 -2.17 7.37 18.62
C ALA A 93 -2.52 6.18 19.52
N SER A 94 -3.81 5.91 19.74
CA SER A 94 -4.30 4.76 20.52
C SER A 94 -4.06 3.40 19.86
N GLU A 95 -3.94 3.36 18.53
CA GLU A 95 -3.80 2.13 17.72
C GLU A 95 -2.32 1.83 17.39
N LYS A 96 -1.43 2.83 17.56
CA LYS A 96 -0.03 2.77 17.13
C LYS A 96 0.74 1.60 17.72
N ALA A 97 0.62 1.34 19.02
CA ALA A 97 1.37 0.26 19.67
C ALA A 97 0.99 -1.13 19.13
N SER A 98 -0.30 -1.36 18.90
CA SER A 98 -0.80 -2.62 18.34
C SER A 98 -0.42 -2.80 16.87
N ALA A 99 -0.48 -1.72 16.08
CA ALA A 99 -0.02 -1.73 14.69
C ALA A 99 1.50 -2.00 14.61
N GLU A 100 2.28 -1.42 15.52
CA GLU A 100 3.73 -1.63 15.59
C GLU A 100 4.07 -3.08 15.95
N GLU A 101 3.40 -3.66 16.94
CA GLU A 101 3.54 -5.08 17.28
C GLU A 101 3.18 -5.99 16.09
N THR A 102 2.09 -5.68 15.38
CA THR A 102 1.66 -6.43 14.19
C THR A 102 2.72 -6.38 13.10
N LEU A 103 3.30 -5.21 12.82
CA LEU A 103 4.36 -5.09 11.82
C LEU A 103 5.63 -5.84 12.24
N GLN A 104 6.06 -5.70 13.50
CA GLN A 104 7.30 -6.30 14.00
C GLN A 104 7.24 -7.83 14.06
N THR A 105 6.06 -8.41 14.30
CA THR A 105 5.85 -9.86 14.35
C THR A 105 5.56 -10.48 12.98
N SER A 106 5.32 -9.66 11.96
CA SER A 106 4.95 -10.11 10.63
C SER A 106 6.16 -10.56 9.81
N ALA A 107 6.23 -11.86 9.48
CA ALA A 107 7.30 -12.43 8.66
C ALA A 107 7.40 -11.84 7.24
N TRP A 108 6.33 -11.24 6.72
CA TRP A 108 6.31 -10.60 5.41
C TRP A 108 7.01 -9.23 5.40
N LEU A 109 7.28 -8.61 6.56
CA LEU A 109 7.95 -7.31 6.62
C LEU A 109 9.37 -7.38 6.05
N ASP A 110 10.12 -8.43 6.38
CA ASP A 110 11.47 -8.64 5.84
C ASP A 110 11.44 -8.84 4.32
N GLN A 111 10.44 -9.57 3.80
CA GLN A 111 10.26 -9.76 2.36
C GLN A 111 9.99 -8.46 1.60
N LEU A 112 9.32 -7.49 2.23
CA LEU A 112 9.11 -6.16 1.65
C LEU A 112 10.38 -5.33 1.67
N ARG A 113 11.15 -5.41 2.77
CA ARG A 113 12.45 -4.74 2.88
C ARG A 113 13.44 -5.25 1.82
N ASP A 114 13.48 -6.56 1.58
CA ASP A 114 14.29 -7.17 0.53
C ASP A 114 13.87 -6.73 -0.88
N ALA A 115 12.57 -6.46 -1.08
CA ALA A 115 12.04 -5.85 -2.31
C ALA A 115 12.31 -4.34 -2.41
N GLY A 116 13.00 -3.74 -1.43
CA GLY A 116 13.30 -2.32 -1.36
C GLY A 116 12.07 -1.44 -1.12
N ILE A 117 11.05 -1.99 -0.45
CA ILE A 117 9.85 -1.28 0.01
C ILE A 117 10.00 -1.02 1.50
N ASP A 118 10.01 0.26 1.86
CA ASP A 118 10.04 0.73 3.23
C ASP A 118 8.61 0.92 3.74
N MET A 119 8.25 0.17 4.78
CA MET A 119 6.93 0.25 5.40
C MET A 119 7.04 0.93 6.77
N GLN A 120 6.22 1.96 6.98
CA GLN A 120 6.30 2.82 8.15
C GLN A 120 4.92 3.08 8.76
N LEU A 121 4.89 3.42 10.04
CA LEU A 121 3.70 3.91 10.73
C LEU A 121 3.72 5.43 10.83
N GLY A 122 2.62 6.06 10.43
CA GLY A 122 2.37 7.49 10.62
C GLY A 122 1.25 7.75 11.64
N ASP A 123 1.31 8.90 12.31
CA ASP A 123 0.20 9.36 13.15
C ASP A 123 -0.81 10.15 12.32
N LEU A 124 -2.05 9.65 12.26
CA LEU A 124 -3.13 10.29 11.53
C LEU A 124 -3.41 11.71 12.02
N THR A 125 -3.30 11.95 13.33
CA THR A 125 -3.61 13.26 13.94
C THR A 125 -2.64 14.33 13.47
N SER A 126 -1.35 13.98 13.46
CA SER A 126 -0.28 14.82 12.94
C SER A 126 -0.30 14.93 11.41
N TYR A 127 -0.84 13.95 10.69
CA TYR A 127 -0.92 13.95 9.22
C TYR A 127 -2.01 14.91 8.71
N VAL A 128 -3.20 14.86 9.30
CA VAL A 128 -4.36 15.67 8.90
C VAL A 128 -4.24 17.12 9.38
N ALA A 129 -3.37 17.40 10.36
CA ALA A 129 -3.11 18.76 10.84
C ALA A 129 -2.34 19.67 9.84
N TRP A 130 -1.91 19.13 8.69
CA TRP A 130 -1.21 19.87 7.64
C TRP A 130 -2.07 20.18 6.40
N GLU A 131 -3.39 19.95 6.47
CA GLU A 131 -4.36 20.43 5.46
C GLU A 131 -5.08 21.73 5.88
#